data_AF-A0AAU3R964-F1
#
_entry.id   AF-A0AAU3R964-F1
#
_cell.length_a   1.000
_cell.length_b   1.000
_cell.length_c   1.000
_cell.angle_alpha   90.00
_cell.angle_beta   90.00
_cell.angle_gamma   90.00
#
_symmetry.space_group_name_H-M   'P 1'
#
loop_
_entity.id
_entity.type
_entity.pdbx_description
1 polymer ?
#
loop_
_entity_poly.entity_id
_entity_poly.type
_entity_poly.pdbx_seq_one_letter_code
_entity_poly.pdbx_strand_id
1 'polypeptide(L)' 'MTISVNGEPREVAAGATLDTVVATLTNAPSGVAAALNETVVPRGQWPATVVGDGDRVEILTAVQGG' A
#
# COMPACT_ATOMS: atom_id res chain seq x y z
N MET A 1 9.29 -3.63 -11.36
CA MET A 1 9.12 -2.17 -11.39
C MET A 1 9.36 -1.65 -10.00
N THR A 2 9.76 -0.39 -9.85
CA THR A 2 10.17 0.17 -8.56
C THR A 2 9.16 1.19 -8.11
N ILE A 3 8.62 1.01 -6.91
CA ILE A 3 7.72 1.96 -6.25
C ILE A 3 8.38 2.47 -4.97
N SER A 4 7.86 3.56 -4.40
CA SER A 4 8.20 3.98 -3.04
C SER A 4 7.12 3.49 -2.09
N VAL A 5 7.48 2.78 -1.03
CA VAL A 5 6.58 2.35 0.03
C VAL A 5 7.06 2.96 1.35
N ASN A 6 6.28 3.83 1.98
CA ASN A 6 6.65 4.55 3.20
C ASN A 6 8.01 5.27 3.08
N GLY A 7 8.28 5.84 1.91
CA GLY A 7 9.54 6.52 1.60
C GLY A 7 10.68 5.59 1.18
N GLU A 8 10.56 4.27 1.29
CA GLU A 8 11.60 3.31 0.92
C GLU A 8 11.36 2.72 -0.49
N PRO A 9 12.39 2.62 -1.35
CA PRO A 9 12.25 2.00 -2.65
C PRO A 9 12.01 0.50 -2.53
N ARG A 10 11.06 -0.03 -3.30
CA ARG A 10 10.71 -1.45 -3.30
C ARG A 10 10.42 -1.96 -4.71
N GLU A 11 10.95 -3.13 -5.03
CA GLU A 11 10.62 -3.83 -6.26
C GLU A 11 9.32 -4.62 -6.11
N VAL A 12 8.45 -4.48 -7.11
CA VAL A 12 7.19 -5.23 -7.22
C VAL A 12 7.02 -5.75 -8.66
N ALA A 13 6.21 -6.80 -8.80
CA ALA A 13 5.83 -7.33 -10.10
C ALA A 13 4.98 -6.32 -10.88
N ALA A 14 5.12 -6.30 -12.21
CA ALA A 14 4.23 -5.50 -13.04
C ALA A 14 2.77 -5.95 -12.86
N GLY A 15 1.84 -5.00 -12.74
CA GLY A 15 0.44 -5.29 -12.46
C GLY A 15 0.15 -5.66 -11.01
N ALA A 16 1.11 -5.49 -10.08
CA ALA A 16 0.85 -5.60 -8.66
C ALA A 16 -0.27 -4.64 -8.23
N THR A 17 -1.11 -5.11 -7.31
CA THR A 17 -2.24 -4.37 -6.76
C THR A 17 -1.90 -3.85 -5.37
N LEU A 18 -2.59 -2.81 -4.94
CA LEU A 18 -2.33 -2.15 -3.65
C LEU A 18 -2.47 -3.12 -2.48
N ASP A 19 -3.38 -4.10 -2.55
CA ASP A 19 -3.55 -5.13 -1.52
C ASP A 19 -2.31 -6.03 -1.41
N THR A 20 -1.71 -6.43 -2.54
CA THR A 20 -0.47 -7.24 -2.54
C THR A 20 0.70 -6.46 -1.96
N VAL A 21 0.81 -5.16 -2.24
CA VAL A 21 1.83 -4.28 -1.66
C VAL A 21 1.63 -4.17 -0.15
N VAL A 22 0.41 -3.91 0.33
CA VAL A 22 0.11 -3.81 1.77
C VAL A 22 0.40 -5.12 2.50
N ALA A 23 0.05 -6.27 1.89
CA ALA A 23 0.30 -7.59 2.45
C ALA A 23 1.80 -7.89 2.65
N THR A 24 2.69 -7.19 1.95
CA THR A 24 4.14 -7.32 2.16
C THR A 24 4.66 -6.65 3.44
N LEU A 25 3.86 -5.78 4.06
CA LEU A 25 4.20 -5.09 5.32
C LEU A 25 3.41 -5.62 6.51
N THR A 26 2.15 -6.01 6.31
CA THR A 26 1.29 -6.44 7.41
C THR A 26 0.17 -7.35 6.95
N ASN A 27 -0.19 -8.31 7.80
CA ASN A 27 -1.36 -9.18 7.64
C ASN A 27 -2.53 -8.76 8.53
N ALA A 28 -2.48 -7.56 9.12
CA ALA A 28 -3.53 -7.10 10.02
C ALA A 28 -4.87 -6.99 9.27
N PRO A 29 -5.96 -7.58 9.80
CA PRO A 29 -7.26 -7.58 9.13
C PRO A 29 -7.93 -6.20 9.14
N SER A 30 -7.53 -5.33 10.07
CA SER A 30 -8.11 -4.00 10.31
C SER A 30 -7.07 -3.03 10.86
N GLY A 31 -7.42 -1.75 10.93
CA GLY A 31 -6.52 -0.72 11.44
C GLY A 31 -5.37 -0.40 10.47
N VAL A 32 -5.54 -0.68 9.18
CA VAL A 32 -4.56 -0.36 8.14
C VAL A 32 -5.22 0.60 7.15
N ALA A 33 -4.56 1.72 6.88
CA ALA A 33 -4.90 2.65 5.82
C ALA A 33 -3.77 2.69 4.79
N ALA A 34 -4.13 2.85 3.52
CA ALA A 34 -3.18 2.96 2.44
C ALA A 34 -3.56 4.15 1.53
N ALA A 35 -2.56 4.90 1.10
CA ALA A 35 -2.69 5.95 0.10
C ALA A 35 -1.76 5.66 -1.08
N LEU A 36 -2.25 5.91 -2.29
CA LEU A 36 -1.50 5.87 -3.54
C LEU A 36 -1.39 7.30 -4.07
N ASN A 37 -0.17 7.79 -4.26
CA ASN A 37 0.11 9.14 -4.73
C ASN A 37 -0.71 10.19 -3.95
N GLU A 38 -0.57 10.17 -2.62
CA GLU A 38 -1.23 11.07 -1.66
C GLU A 38 -2.77 10.93 -1.58
N THR A 39 -3.36 10.00 -2.34
CA THR A 39 -4.80 9.73 -2.33
C THR A 39 -5.09 8.47 -1.54
N VAL A 40 -5.86 8.60 -0.45
CA VAL A 40 -6.31 7.45 0.34
C VAL A 40 -7.20 6.55 -0.51
N VAL A 41 -6.85 5.27 -0.60
CA VAL A 41 -7.63 4.28 -1.34
C VAL A 41 -8.47 3.47 -0.33
N PRO A 42 -9.81 3.42 -0.48
CA PRO A 42 -10.65 2.58 0.36
C PRO A 42 -10.25 1.10 0.27
N ARG A 43 -10.23 0.38 1.40
CA ARG A 43 -9.78 -1.03 1.47
C ARG A 43 -10.46 -1.96 0.45
N GLY A 44 -11.75 -1.75 0.20
CA GLY A 44 -12.51 -2.54 -0.79
C GLY A 44 -12.04 -2.36 -2.23
N GLN A 45 -11.27 -1.31 -2.54
CA GLN A 45 -10.72 -1.04 -3.87
C GLN A 45 -9.29 -1.55 -4.05
N TRP A 46 -8.59 -1.93 -2.97
CA TRP A 46 -7.18 -2.33 -3.04
C TRP A 46 -6.92 -3.47 -4.04
N PRO A 47 -7.73 -4.55 -4.10
CA PRO A 47 -7.50 -5.65 -5.05
C PRO A 47 -7.66 -5.26 -6.53
N ALA A 48 -8.29 -4.10 -6.81
CA ALA A 48 -8.48 -3.59 -8.16
C ALA A 48 -7.59 -2.37 -8.47
N THR A 49 -6.87 -1.85 -7.48
CA THR A 49 -6.01 -0.67 -7.64
C THR A 49 -4.61 -1.15 -8.00
N VAL A 50 -4.26 -1.07 -9.28
CA VAL A 50 -2.91 -1.41 -9.76
C VAL A 50 -1.94 -0.27 -9.42
N VAL A 51 -0.77 -0.62 -8.90
CA VAL A 51 0.34 0.33 -8.74
C VAL A 51 1.18 0.36 -10.01
N GLY A 52 1.62 1.54 -10.43
CA GLY A 52 2.52 1.76 -11.56
C GLY A 52 3.99 1.90 -11.14
N ASP A 53 4.89 1.89 -12.11
CA ASP A 53 6.30 2.20 -11.86
C ASP A 53 6.45 3.65 -11.39
N GLY A 54 7.27 3.87 -10.35
CA GLY A 54 7.51 5.18 -9.75
C GLY A 54 6.42 5.66 -8.77
N ASP A 55 5.32 4.92 -8.61
CA ASP A 55 4.24 5.31 -7.69
C ASP A 55 4.70 5.35 -6.23
N ARG A 56 4.04 6.21 -5.44
CA ARG A 56 4.23 6.32 -3.99
C ARG A 56 3.07 5.69 -3.25
N VAL A 57 3.36 4.74 -2.39
CA VAL A 57 2.42 4.06 -1.51
C VAL A 57 2.76 4.40 -0.07
N GLU A 58 1.82 5.00 0.65
CA GLU A 58 1.93 5.28 2.09
C GLU A 58 0.97 4.36 2.85
N ILE A 59 1.48 3.62 3.83
CA ILE A 59 0.76 2.62 4.61
C ILE A 59 0.91 2.94 6.09
N LEU A 60 -0.23 3.20 6.71
CA LEU A 60 -0.34 3.52 8.13
C LEU A 60 -1.06 2.37 8.84
N THR A 61 -0.45 1.87 9.90
CA THR A 61 -1.09 0.95 10.84
C THR A 61 -1.46 1.71 12.11
N ALA A 62 -2.71 1.63 12.52
CA ALA A 62 -3.15 2.16 13.80
C ALA A 62 -2.36 1.47 14.91
N VAL A 63 -1.61 2.25 15.68
CA VAL A 63 -1.14 1.84 17.00
C VAL A 63 -2.28 2.09 17.97
N GLN A 64 -2.76 1.06 18.68
CA GLN A 64 -3.65 1.31 19.81
C GLN A 64 -2.86 2.06 20.88
N GLY A 65 -3.04 3.39 20.93
CA GLY A 65 -2.69 4.17 22.11
C GLY A 65 -3.71 3.86 23.21
N GLY A 66 -3.22 3.44 24.37
CA GLY A 66 -3.98 3.49 25.61
C GLY A 66 -4.06 4.91 26.15
#